data_AF-A0A3N5FLK9-F1
#
_entry.id   AF-A0A3N5FLK9-F1
#
_cell.length_a   1.000
_cell.length_b   1.000
_cell.length_c   1.000
_cell.angle_alpha   90.00
_cell.angle_beta   90.00
_cell.angle_gamma   90.00
#
_symmetry.space_group_name_H-M   'P 1'
#
loop_
_entity.id
_entity.type
_entity.pdbx_description
1 polymer ?
#
loop_
_entity_poly.entity_id
_entity_poly.type
_entity_poly.pdbx_seq_one_letter_code
_entity_poly.pdbx_strand_id
1 'polypeptide(L)'
;MAEEKKVVRKKIEATVKMNRYMSDYFYELNEADKTRSRKIAWCTSVGPAEILRALGFLVHFPENHGAMLGATRMSTDMIPIANARGYSPEICSYLTADVGAYMKGVTPLSKAYPGIDRVPRPDVLVYNTNQCRDVQDWFAWYAAEFKVPLLGIHTHRGVKDVGEAHVASIASQMKALILPLEAISGNKFDMEKLRHVLALSRECS
;
A
#
# COMPACT_ATOMS: atom_id res chain seq x y z
N MET A 1 -5.83 -42.64 25.03
CA MET A 1 -5.91 -41.24 24.59
C MET A 1 -4.50 -40.66 24.71
N ALA A 2 -3.85 -40.33 23.60
CA ALA A 2 -2.49 -39.79 23.64
C ALA A 2 -2.58 -38.30 24.01
N GLU A 3 -1.94 -37.91 25.11
CA GLU A 3 -1.75 -36.50 25.47
C GLU A 3 -0.95 -35.81 24.35
N GLU A 4 -1.59 -34.87 23.65
CA GLU A 4 -0.89 -33.96 22.76
C GLU A 4 0.08 -33.11 23.60
N LYS A 5 1.36 -33.46 23.56
CA LYS A 5 2.44 -32.61 24.07
C LYS A 5 2.35 -31.24 23.40
N LYS A 6 1.86 -30.23 24.12
CA LYS A 6 1.93 -28.83 23.69
C LYS A 6 3.38 -28.45 23.45
N VAL A 7 3.77 -28.36 22.18
CA VAL A 7 5.09 -27.89 21.77
C VAL A 7 5.24 -26.45 22.27
N VAL A 8 6.15 -26.24 23.22
CA VAL A 8 6.50 -24.90 23.71
C VAL A 8 7.19 -24.15 22.58
N ARG A 9 6.45 -23.31 21.86
CA ARG A 9 7.02 -22.46 20.81
C ARG A 9 7.98 -21.46 21.45
N LYS A 10 9.27 -21.55 21.10
CA LYS A 10 10.26 -20.55 21.49
C LYS A 10 9.86 -19.20 20.88
N LYS A 11 9.74 -18.17 21.73
CA LYS A 11 9.40 -16.81 21.32
C LYS A 11 10.62 -16.19 20.65
N ILE A 12 10.50 -15.88 19.36
CA ILE A 12 11.55 -15.19 18.61
C ILE A 12 11.39 -13.68 18.88
N GLU A 13 12.42 -13.04 19.42
CA GLU A 13 12.37 -11.61 19.78
C GLU A 13 12.09 -10.72 18.57
N ALA A 14 12.65 -11.04 17.41
CA ALA A 14 12.40 -10.32 16.17
C ALA A 14 10.91 -10.33 15.77
N THR A 15 10.21 -11.44 15.98
CA THR A 15 8.76 -11.53 15.72
C THR A 15 7.96 -10.58 16.61
N VAL A 16 8.37 -10.41 17.86
CA VAL A 16 7.70 -9.48 18.79
C VAL A 16 7.87 -8.04 18.32
N LYS A 17 9.09 -7.66 17.93
CA LYS A 17 9.38 -6.32 17.41
C LYS A 17 8.63 -6.05 16.11
N MET A 18 8.62 -7.01 15.18
CA MET A 18 7.88 -6.89 13.92
C MET A 18 6.37 -6.72 14.15
N ASN A 19 5.78 -7.51 15.04
CA ASN A 19 4.36 -7.40 15.37
C ASN A 19 4.02 -6.02 15.95
N ARG A 20 4.92 -5.47 16.79
CA ARG A 20 4.77 -4.11 17.32
C ARG A 20 4.80 -3.08 16.19
N TYR A 21 5.79 -3.12 15.30
CA TYR A 21 5.89 -2.16 14.20
C TYR A 21 4.68 -2.20 13.26
N MET A 22 4.19 -3.39 12.92
CA MET A 22 2.98 -3.54 12.11
C MET A 22 1.74 -3.03 12.84
N SER A 23 1.64 -3.28 14.14
CA SER A 23 0.56 -2.75 14.98
C SER A 23 0.57 -1.22 15.02
N ASP A 24 1.71 -0.62 15.33
CA ASP A 24 1.89 0.83 15.39
C ASP A 24 1.55 1.47 14.03
N TYR A 25 1.99 0.86 12.93
CA TYR A 25 1.68 1.28 11.56
C TYR A 25 0.17 1.32 11.26
N PHE A 26 -0.57 0.25 11.54
CA PHE A 26 -2.01 0.21 11.24
C PHE A 26 -2.82 1.10 12.19
N TYR A 27 -2.44 1.21 13.46
CA TYR A 27 -3.11 2.12 14.39
C TYR A 27 -2.86 3.60 14.06
N GLU A 28 -1.66 3.98 13.64
CA GLU A 28 -1.37 5.35 13.17
C GLU A 28 -2.23 5.71 11.95
N LEU A 29 -2.35 4.80 10.98
CA LEU A 29 -3.23 4.98 9.83
C LEU A 29 -4.70 5.10 10.21
N ASN A 30 -5.18 4.27 11.14
CA ASN A 30 -6.56 4.30 11.62
C ASN A 30 -6.88 5.56 12.41
N GLU A 31 -5.95 6.05 13.23
CA GLU A 31 -6.08 7.34 13.93
C GLU A 31 -6.23 8.47 12.93
N ALA A 32 -5.32 8.56 11.95
CA ALA A 32 -5.35 9.61 10.94
C ALA A 32 -6.62 9.56 10.06
N ASP A 33 -7.14 8.36 9.73
CA ASP A 33 -8.40 8.24 9.00
C ASP A 33 -9.59 8.79 9.81
N LYS A 34 -9.62 8.52 11.12
CA LYS A 34 -10.69 8.93 12.02
C LYS A 34 -10.64 10.42 12.36
N THR A 35 -9.47 10.95 12.68
CA THR A 35 -9.31 12.32 13.19
C THR A 35 -8.96 13.33 12.12
N ARG A 36 -8.54 12.86 10.93
CA ARG A 36 -7.98 13.69 9.86
C ARG A 36 -6.72 14.45 10.30
N SER A 37 -5.99 13.92 11.28
CA SER A 37 -4.74 14.51 11.81
C SER A 37 -3.66 14.63 10.74
N ARG A 38 -3.60 13.68 9.79
CA ARG A 38 -2.61 13.61 8.72
C ARG A 38 -3.21 13.05 7.43
N LYS A 39 -2.61 13.46 6.30
CA LYS A 39 -2.99 12.98 4.97
C LYS A 39 -2.48 11.55 4.73
N ILE A 40 -3.29 10.71 4.12
CA ILE A 40 -2.99 9.31 3.83
C ILE A 40 -2.82 9.13 2.31
N ALA A 41 -1.67 8.62 1.89
CA ALA A 41 -1.44 8.20 0.52
C ALA A 41 -1.49 6.68 0.43
N TRP A 42 -2.29 6.14 -0.49
CA TRP A 42 -2.12 4.76 -0.89
C TRP A 42 -0.99 4.67 -1.91
N CYS A 43 -0.06 3.76 -1.70
CA CYS A 43 1.11 3.55 -2.55
C CYS A 43 1.21 2.08 -2.92
N THR A 44 1.51 1.77 -4.18
CA THR A 44 1.88 0.40 -4.56
C THR A 44 3.19 0.00 -3.90
N SER A 45 3.45 -1.30 -3.72
CA SER A 45 4.60 -1.77 -2.90
C SER A 45 5.96 -1.30 -3.41
N VAL A 46 6.10 -1.04 -4.72
CA VAL A 46 7.31 -0.48 -5.35
C VAL A 46 7.07 0.91 -5.94
N GLY A 47 6.10 1.64 -5.38
CA GLY A 47 5.83 3.04 -5.66
C GLY A 47 6.81 4.00 -4.96
N PRO A 48 6.74 5.31 -5.28
CA PRO A 48 7.67 6.31 -4.77
C PRO A 48 7.35 6.76 -3.33
N ALA A 49 7.42 5.82 -2.38
CA ALA A 49 7.03 6.04 -0.98
C ALA A 49 7.86 7.14 -0.30
N GLU A 50 9.12 7.33 -0.69
CA GLU A 50 10.00 8.35 -0.12
C GLU A 50 9.53 9.77 -0.43
N ILE A 51 9.02 10.01 -1.64
CA ILE A 51 8.45 11.31 -2.02
C ILE A 51 7.21 11.60 -1.15
N LEU A 52 6.35 10.60 -0.95
CA LEU A 52 5.17 10.72 -0.11
C LEU A 52 5.53 11.01 1.35
N ARG A 53 6.50 10.27 1.91
CA ARG A 53 6.96 10.48 3.29
C ARG A 53 7.63 11.84 3.47
N ALA A 54 8.43 12.29 2.50
CA ALA A 54 9.06 13.61 2.52
C ALA A 54 8.03 14.76 2.52
N LEU A 55 6.88 14.55 1.88
CA LEU A 55 5.73 15.45 1.89
C LEU A 55 4.77 15.23 3.08
N GLY A 56 5.16 14.41 4.05
CA GLY A 56 4.45 14.23 5.33
C GLY A 56 3.26 13.28 5.30
N PHE A 57 3.00 12.61 4.18
CA PHE A 57 1.93 11.61 4.10
C PHE A 57 2.21 10.40 5.01
N LEU A 58 1.15 9.84 5.57
CA LEU A 58 1.14 8.45 5.99
C LEU A 58 0.94 7.56 4.77
N VAL A 59 1.69 6.47 4.66
CA VAL A 59 1.69 5.64 3.45
C VAL A 59 1.03 4.29 3.73
N HIS A 60 -0.11 4.03 3.11
CA HIS A 60 -0.79 2.74 3.13
C HIS A 60 -0.43 1.91 1.89
N PHE A 61 -0.14 0.62 2.07
CA PHE A 61 0.12 -0.31 0.96
C PHE A 61 -1.01 -1.34 0.88
N PRO A 62 -1.91 -1.26 -0.12
CA PRO A 62 -3.00 -2.21 -0.31
C PRO A 62 -2.52 -3.67 -0.43
N GLU A 63 -1.30 -3.90 -0.91
CA GLU A 63 -0.71 -5.23 -1.00
C GLU A 63 -0.53 -5.90 0.37
N ASN A 64 -0.28 -5.12 1.44
CA ASN A 64 -0.25 -5.67 2.80
C ASN A 64 -1.63 -6.21 3.20
N HIS A 65 -2.70 -5.51 2.79
CA HIS A 65 -4.08 -5.96 3.01
C HIS A 65 -4.39 -7.21 2.16
N GLY A 66 -3.98 -7.23 0.89
CA GLY A 66 -4.06 -8.41 0.02
C GLY A 66 -3.35 -9.63 0.61
N ALA A 67 -2.13 -9.46 1.15
CA ALA A 67 -1.38 -10.52 1.81
C ALA A 67 -2.12 -11.06 3.05
N MET A 68 -2.70 -10.18 3.87
CA MET A 68 -3.49 -10.60 5.03
C MET A 68 -4.77 -11.33 4.63
N LEU A 69 -5.46 -10.91 3.56
CA LEU A 69 -6.62 -11.62 3.03
C LEU A 69 -6.26 -13.06 2.64
N GLY A 70 -5.11 -13.25 1.99
CA GLY A 70 -4.58 -14.58 1.69
C GLY A 70 -4.23 -15.39 2.93
N ALA A 71 -3.45 -14.79 3.85
CA ALA A 71 -2.97 -15.47 5.06
C ALA A 71 -4.11 -15.89 6.02
N THR A 72 -5.21 -15.12 6.03
CA THR A 72 -6.41 -15.40 6.85
C THR A 72 -7.43 -16.29 6.14
N ARG A 73 -7.12 -16.76 4.92
CA ARG A 73 -8.02 -17.53 4.05
C ARG A 73 -9.34 -16.82 3.71
N MET A 74 -9.37 -15.50 3.81
CA MET A 74 -10.53 -14.72 3.41
C MET A 74 -10.61 -14.55 1.89
N SER A 75 -9.48 -14.65 1.18
CA SER A 75 -9.43 -14.47 -0.29
C SER A 75 -10.38 -15.41 -1.05
N THR A 76 -10.57 -16.65 -0.59
CA THR A 76 -11.48 -17.63 -1.23
C THR A 76 -12.92 -17.15 -1.27
N ASP A 77 -13.33 -16.35 -0.29
CA ASP A 77 -14.69 -15.83 -0.18
C ASP A 77 -14.82 -14.45 -0.84
N MET A 78 -13.73 -13.68 -0.93
CA MET A 78 -13.75 -12.32 -1.47
C MET A 78 -13.60 -12.29 -3.00
N ILE A 79 -12.75 -13.14 -3.58
CA ILE A 79 -12.53 -13.17 -5.04
C ILE A 79 -13.83 -13.42 -5.82
N PRO A 80 -14.72 -14.37 -5.43
CA PRO A 80 -15.99 -14.58 -6.12
C PRO A 80 -16.89 -13.33 -6.16
N ILE A 81 -16.78 -12.44 -5.17
CA ILE A 81 -17.57 -11.20 -5.12
C ILE A 81 -17.12 -10.24 -6.23
N ALA A 82 -15.82 -10.09 -6.44
CA ALA A 82 -15.28 -9.31 -7.55
C ALA A 82 -15.64 -9.96 -8.91
N ASN A 83 -15.51 -11.28 -9.04
CA ASN A 83 -15.86 -11.99 -10.27
C ASN A 83 -17.34 -11.82 -10.64
N ALA A 84 -18.24 -11.85 -9.65
CA ALA A 84 -19.67 -11.58 -9.85
C ALA A 84 -19.97 -10.15 -10.34
N ARG A 85 -19.01 -9.23 -10.21
CA ARG A 85 -19.06 -7.86 -10.75
C ARG A 85 -18.35 -7.71 -12.10
N GLY A 86 -17.93 -8.81 -12.72
CA GLY A 86 -17.35 -8.83 -14.06
C GLY A 86 -15.81 -8.79 -14.10
N TYR A 87 -15.14 -8.89 -12.95
CA TYR A 87 -13.68 -9.08 -12.95
C TYR A 87 -13.33 -10.45 -13.53
N SER A 88 -12.33 -10.48 -14.42
CA SER A 88 -11.82 -11.73 -14.97
C SER A 88 -11.16 -12.57 -13.87
N PRO A 89 -11.41 -13.90 -13.83
CA PRO A 89 -10.72 -14.81 -12.92
C PRO A 89 -9.19 -14.84 -13.08
N GLU A 90 -8.66 -14.38 -14.21
CA GLU A 90 -7.22 -14.31 -14.50
C GLU A 90 -6.51 -13.11 -13.85
N ILE A 91 -7.26 -12.19 -13.24
CA ILE A 91 -6.70 -11.03 -12.55
C ILE A 91 -6.05 -11.47 -11.23
N CYS A 92 -4.93 -10.83 -10.89
CA CYS A 92 -4.19 -11.07 -9.65
C CYS A 92 -5.11 -11.17 -8.41
N SER A 93 -4.91 -12.22 -7.62
CA SER A 93 -5.70 -12.51 -6.42
C SER A 93 -5.63 -11.42 -5.35
N TYR A 94 -4.54 -10.64 -5.30
CA TYR A 94 -4.44 -9.48 -4.41
C TYR A 94 -5.51 -8.46 -4.75
N LEU A 95 -5.60 -8.08 -6.03
CA LEU A 95 -6.57 -7.10 -6.53
C LEU A 95 -8.01 -7.59 -6.31
N THR A 96 -8.32 -8.79 -6.80
CA THR A 96 -9.71 -9.29 -6.76
C THR A 96 -10.19 -9.60 -5.34
N ALA A 97 -9.32 -10.12 -4.46
CA ALA A 97 -9.67 -10.31 -3.06
C ALA A 97 -9.84 -8.97 -2.33
N ASP A 98 -8.97 -7.99 -2.59
CA ASP A 98 -9.00 -6.68 -1.95
C ASP A 98 -10.25 -5.89 -2.36
N VAL A 99 -10.56 -5.81 -3.66
CA VAL A 99 -11.79 -5.21 -4.19
C VAL A 99 -13.03 -5.93 -3.64
N GLY A 100 -13.03 -7.27 -3.62
CA GLY A 100 -14.12 -8.06 -3.06
C GLY A 100 -14.35 -7.80 -1.57
N ALA A 101 -13.27 -7.68 -0.80
CA ALA A 101 -13.30 -7.34 0.62
C ALA A 101 -13.89 -5.94 0.86
N TYR A 102 -13.46 -4.96 0.06
CA TYR A 102 -14.01 -3.60 0.09
C TYR A 102 -15.50 -3.58 -0.23
N MET A 103 -15.93 -4.25 -1.31
CA MET A 103 -17.34 -4.33 -1.71
C MET A 103 -18.22 -4.98 -0.64
N LYS A 104 -17.69 -5.97 0.09
CA LYS A 104 -18.39 -6.63 1.19
C LYS A 104 -18.33 -5.82 2.50
N GLY A 105 -17.45 -4.83 2.60
CA GLY A 105 -17.25 -4.03 3.81
C GLY A 105 -16.58 -4.83 4.93
N VAL A 106 -15.69 -5.77 4.61
CA VAL A 106 -14.97 -6.59 5.60
C VAL A 106 -13.47 -6.46 5.42
N THR A 107 -12.73 -6.65 6.51
CA THR A 107 -11.26 -6.65 6.47
C THR A 107 -10.67 -7.59 7.54
N PRO A 108 -9.60 -8.34 7.23
CA PRO A 108 -8.85 -9.10 8.23
C PRO A 108 -8.21 -8.21 9.30
N LEU A 109 -8.05 -6.90 9.04
CA LEU A 109 -7.53 -5.93 10.01
C LEU A 109 -8.36 -5.91 11.30
N SER A 110 -9.68 -6.04 11.20
CA SER A 110 -10.59 -6.01 12.36
C SER A 110 -10.30 -7.10 13.39
N LYS A 111 -9.83 -8.26 12.93
CA LYS A 111 -9.43 -9.37 13.80
C LYS A 111 -8.00 -9.22 14.32
N ALA A 112 -7.10 -8.69 13.49
CA ALA A 112 -5.70 -8.54 13.84
C ALA A 112 -5.44 -7.34 14.78
N TYR A 113 -6.23 -6.27 14.64
CA TYR A 113 -6.04 -4.98 15.30
C TYR A 113 -7.40 -4.45 15.80
N PRO A 114 -7.78 -4.75 17.07
CA PRO A 114 -9.04 -4.30 17.65
C PRO A 114 -9.27 -2.78 17.51
N GLY A 115 -10.44 -2.39 17.01
CA GLY A 115 -10.81 -0.98 16.78
C GLY A 115 -10.47 -0.44 15.39
N ILE A 116 -9.96 -1.29 14.50
CA ILE A 116 -9.82 -1.02 13.06
C ILE A 116 -10.90 -1.77 12.29
N ASP A 117 -11.96 -1.06 11.87
CA ASP A 117 -13.12 -1.71 11.23
C ASP A 117 -13.04 -1.71 9.69
N ARG A 118 -12.12 -0.92 9.12
CA ARG A 118 -11.93 -0.77 7.68
C ARG A 118 -10.49 -0.39 7.35
N VAL A 119 -10.11 -0.53 6.07
CA VAL A 119 -8.87 0.06 5.54
C VAL A 119 -8.94 1.60 5.58
N PRO A 120 -7.82 2.31 5.79
CA PRO A 120 -7.82 3.76 5.89
C PRO A 120 -8.19 4.40 4.56
N ARG A 121 -9.03 5.45 4.56
CA ARG A 121 -9.41 6.13 3.32
C ARG A 121 -8.23 6.98 2.80
N PRO A 122 -7.86 6.86 1.51
CA PRO A 122 -6.80 7.68 0.93
C PRO A 122 -7.26 9.13 0.71
N ASP A 123 -6.29 10.04 0.73
CA ASP A 123 -6.37 11.39 0.15
C ASP A 123 -5.76 11.43 -1.28
N VAL A 124 -4.90 10.47 -1.62
CA VAL A 124 -4.29 10.28 -2.94
C VAL A 124 -3.89 8.83 -3.16
N LEU A 125 -3.94 8.36 -4.41
CA LEU A 125 -3.41 7.07 -4.82
C LEU A 125 -2.21 7.28 -5.74
N VAL A 126 -1.09 6.62 -5.43
CA VAL A 126 0.16 6.73 -6.20
C VAL A 126 0.69 5.35 -6.56
N TYR A 127 0.85 5.07 -7.86
CA TYR A 127 1.32 3.77 -8.34
C TYR A 127 2.66 3.85 -9.08
N ASN A 128 3.30 2.70 -9.24
CA ASN A 128 4.39 2.50 -10.18
C ASN A 128 4.21 1.18 -10.95
N THR A 129 4.28 1.24 -12.27
CA THR A 129 4.06 0.06 -13.14
C THR A 129 5.30 -0.85 -13.27
N ASN A 130 6.37 -0.59 -12.52
CA ASN A 130 7.50 -1.52 -12.39
C ASN A 130 7.10 -2.84 -11.70
N GLN A 131 6.03 -2.82 -10.89
CA GLN A 131 5.45 -4.01 -10.26
C GLN A 131 4.75 -4.89 -11.27
N CYS A 132 3.68 -4.36 -11.86
CA CYS A 132 2.91 -4.92 -12.96
C CYS A 132 2.04 -3.79 -13.55
N ARG A 133 1.31 -4.06 -14.64
CA ARG A 133 0.38 -3.05 -15.20
C ARG A 133 -0.91 -2.95 -14.37
N ASP A 134 -1.36 -4.05 -13.79
CA ASP A 134 -2.67 -4.15 -13.13
C ASP A 134 -2.81 -3.20 -11.93
N VAL A 135 -1.71 -2.85 -11.25
CA VAL A 135 -1.76 -1.91 -10.12
C VAL A 135 -2.32 -0.53 -10.49
N GLN A 136 -2.08 -0.08 -11.72
CA GLN A 136 -2.63 1.19 -12.18
C GLN A 136 -4.16 1.10 -12.34
N ASP A 137 -4.70 -0.04 -12.80
CA ASP A 137 -6.15 -0.22 -12.95
C ASP A 137 -6.82 -0.47 -11.59
N TRP A 138 -6.15 -1.19 -10.70
CA TRP A 138 -6.55 -1.36 -9.31
C TRP A 138 -6.69 -0.02 -8.59
N PHE A 139 -5.67 0.84 -8.70
CA PHE A 139 -5.69 2.16 -8.07
C PHE A 139 -6.66 3.11 -8.79
N ALA A 140 -6.83 3.00 -10.10
CA ALA A 140 -7.84 3.78 -10.82
C ALA A 140 -9.27 3.45 -10.36
N TRP A 141 -9.57 2.19 -10.10
CA TRP A 141 -10.85 1.79 -9.52
C TRP A 141 -11.07 2.46 -8.16
N TYR A 142 -10.11 2.38 -7.25
CA TYR A 142 -10.23 3.05 -5.95
C TYR A 142 -10.24 4.57 -6.02
N ALA A 143 -9.53 5.18 -6.98
CA ALA A 143 -9.59 6.61 -7.21
C ALA A 143 -11.00 7.06 -7.60
N ALA A 144 -11.71 6.26 -8.40
CA ALA A 144 -13.11 6.51 -8.75
C ALA A 144 -14.03 6.32 -7.54
N GLU A 145 -13.88 5.23 -6.79
CA GLU A 145 -14.69 4.92 -5.60
C GLU A 145 -14.54 6.00 -4.51
N PHE A 146 -13.30 6.40 -4.23
CA PHE A 146 -13.01 7.40 -3.21
C PHE A 146 -13.06 8.83 -3.73
N LYS A 147 -13.11 9.07 -5.04
CA LYS A 147 -13.09 10.41 -5.65
C LYS A 147 -11.86 11.22 -5.25
N VAL A 148 -10.68 10.60 -5.36
CA VAL A 148 -9.40 11.22 -5.00
C VAL A 148 -8.41 11.14 -6.17
N PRO A 149 -7.38 11.99 -6.20
CA PRO A 149 -6.41 12.00 -7.30
C PRO A 149 -5.66 10.68 -7.44
N LEU A 150 -5.39 10.31 -8.69
CA LEU A 150 -4.55 9.19 -9.08
C LEU A 150 -3.31 9.71 -9.80
N LEU A 151 -2.13 9.37 -9.29
CA LEU A 151 -0.84 9.75 -9.86
C LEU A 151 0.03 8.50 -10.03
N GLY A 152 1.02 8.52 -10.91
CA GLY A 152 1.89 7.36 -11.01
C GLY A 152 3.08 7.49 -11.95
N ILE A 153 3.94 6.49 -11.85
CA ILE A 153 5.14 6.32 -12.66
C ILE A 153 4.91 5.15 -13.62
N HIS A 154 5.12 5.40 -14.90
CA HIS A 154 5.06 4.41 -15.95
C HIS A 154 6.48 3.97 -16.27
N THR A 155 6.87 2.84 -15.67
CA THR A 155 8.20 2.26 -15.86
C THR A 155 8.28 1.49 -17.17
N HIS A 156 9.40 1.67 -17.88
CA HIS A 156 9.70 0.99 -19.13
C HIS A 156 9.74 -0.53 -18.95
N ARG A 157 9.25 -1.29 -19.93
CA ARG A 157 9.20 -2.76 -19.90
C ARG A 157 10.13 -3.35 -20.97
N GLY A 158 10.63 -4.56 -20.73
CA GLY A 158 11.53 -5.24 -21.67
C GLY A 158 12.89 -4.57 -21.83
N VAL A 159 13.32 -3.78 -20.85
CA VAL A 159 14.60 -3.09 -20.85
C VAL A 159 15.69 -4.07 -20.45
N LYS A 160 16.67 -4.29 -21.35
CA LYS A 160 17.86 -5.10 -21.04
C LYS A 160 18.87 -4.30 -20.22
N ASP A 161 19.28 -3.15 -20.76
CA ASP A 161 20.26 -2.26 -20.13
C ASP A 161 19.62 -0.89 -19.84
N VAL A 162 19.80 -0.40 -18.62
CA VAL A 162 19.25 0.89 -18.19
C VAL A 162 20.17 2.01 -18.67
N GLY A 163 19.84 2.65 -19.80
CA GLY A 163 20.51 3.84 -20.30
C GLY A 163 20.00 5.17 -19.72
N GLU A 164 20.69 6.26 -20.04
CA GLU A 164 20.40 7.62 -19.55
C GLU A 164 18.98 8.10 -19.88
N ALA A 165 18.45 7.74 -21.05
CA ALA A 165 17.09 8.09 -21.45
C ALA A 165 16.03 7.47 -20.53
N HIS A 166 16.24 6.22 -20.07
CA HIS A 166 15.35 5.57 -19.11
C HIS A 166 15.40 6.29 -17.77
N VAL A 167 16.61 6.60 -17.27
CA VAL A 167 16.80 7.32 -16.00
C VAL A 167 16.16 8.71 -16.06
N ALA A 168 16.43 9.49 -17.10
CA ALA A 168 15.86 10.82 -17.29
C ALA A 168 14.34 10.78 -17.36
N SER A 169 13.77 9.77 -18.05
CA SER A 169 12.33 9.56 -18.13
C SER A 169 11.70 9.31 -16.76
N ILE A 170 12.22 8.37 -15.97
CA ILE A 170 11.69 8.06 -14.64
C ILE A 170 11.90 9.22 -13.67
N ALA A 171 13.06 9.87 -13.69
CA ALA A 171 13.34 11.04 -12.86
C ALA A 171 12.39 12.21 -13.17
N SER A 172 12.07 12.43 -14.45
CA SER A 172 11.09 13.45 -14.85
C SER A 172 9.69 13.11 -14.33
N GLN A 173 9.26 11.85 -14.46
CA GLN A 173 7.97 11.40 -13.92
C GLN A 173 7.90 11.57 -12.40
N MET A 174 8.95 11.19 -11.66
CA MET A 174 9.02 11.41 -10.20
C MET A 174 8.92 12.89 -9.83
N LYS A 175 9.62 13.78 -10.55
CA LYS A 175 9.52 15.24 -10.35
C LYS A 175 8.12 15.77 -10.63
N ALA A 176 7.44 15.25 -11.64
CA ALA A 176 6.08 15.65 -11.99
C ALA A 176 5.05 15.30 -10.91
N LEU A 177 5.34 14.34 -10.03
CA LEU A 177 4.48 14.03 -8.87
C LEU A 177 4.51 15.11 -7.80
N ILE A 178 5.60 15.89 -7.71
CA ILE A 178 5.85 16.79 -6.58
C ILE A 178 4.76 17.86 -6.47
N LEU A 179 4.51 18.63 -7.53
CA LEU A 179 3.56 19.75 -7.48
C LEU A 179 2.13 19.31 -7.11
N PRO A 180 1.54 18.26 -7.72
CA PRO A 180 0.24 17.75 -7.27
C PRO A 180 0.24 17.26 -5.82
N LEU A 181 1.31 16.57 -5.39
CA LEU A 181 1.39 16.05 -4.03
C LEU A 181 1.59 17.15 -2.98
N GLU A 182 2.29 18.25 -3.30
CA GLU A 182 2.33 19.45 -2.46
C GLU A 182 0.92 20.04 -2.28
N ALA A 183 0.16 20.15 -3.36
CA ALA A 183 -1.20 20.70 -3.31
C ALA A 183 -2.14 19.83 -2.46
N ILE A 184 -2.00 18.51 -2.50
CA ILE A 184 -2.82 17.58 -1.72
C ILE A 184 -2.39 17.54 -0.25
N SER A 185 -1.08 17.51 0.01
CA SER A 185 -0.54 17.45 1.39
C SER A 185 -0.66 18.77 2.14
N GLY A 186 -0.64 19.89 1.42
CA GLY A 186 -0.43 21.23 1.99
C GLY A 186 1.02 21.49 2.42
N ASN A 187 1.93 20.54 2.22
CA ASN A 187 3.34 20.66 2.59
C ASN A 187 4.17 21.08 1.37
N LYS A 188 5.15 21.95 1.60
CA LYS A 188 6.15 22.27 0.58
C LYS A 188 7.21 21.20 0.49
N PHE A 189 7.59 20.88 -0.73
CA PHE A 189 8.65 19.96 -1.05
C PHE A 189 9.99 20.53 -0.58
N ASP A 190 10.74 19.70 0.13
CA ASP A 190 12.03 20.03 0.68
C ASP A 190 13.01 18.91 0.31
N MET A 191 14.04 19.29 -0.44
CA MET A 191 15.04 18.34 -0.91
C MET A 191 15.86 17.74 0.24
N GLU A 192 16.09 18.47 1.33
CA GLU A 192 16.79 17.93 2.50
C GLU A 192 15.94 16.89 3.22
N LYS A 193 14.62 17.12 3.33
CA LYS A 193 13.70 16.09 3.86
C LYS A 193 13.70 14.85 3.00
N LEU A 194 13.67 15.00 1.67
CA LEU A 194 13.74 13.85 0.77
C LEU A 194 15.07 13.09 0.93
N ARG A 195 16.20 13.80 1.01
CA ARG A 195 17.53 13.20 1.26
C ARG A 195 17.56 12.42 2.56
N HIS A 196 16.99 12.99 3.63
CA HIS A 196 16.90 12.32 4.93
C HIS A 196 16.06 11.04 4.85
N VAL A 197 14.87 11.11 4.23
CA VAL A 197 14.01 9.93 4.05
C VAL A 197 14.69 8.85 3.20
N LEU A 198 15.37 9.24 2.12
CA LEU A 198 16.13 8.31 1.28
C LEU A 198 17.29 7.64 2.04
N ALA A 199 17.97 8.38 2.92
CA ALA A 199 19.03 7.81 3.77
C ALA A 199 18.46 6.72 4.70
N LEU A 200 17.30 6.96 5.33
CA LEU A 200 16.62 5.96 6.15
C LEU A 200 16.17 4.74 5.34
N SER A 201 15.61 4.94 4.13
CA SER A 201 15.28 3.83 3.23
C SER A 201 16.50 2.97 2.89
N ARG A 202 17.65 3.62 2.65
CA ARG A 202 18.91 2.94 2.34
C ARG A 202 19.45 2.13 3.52
N GLU A 203 19.27 2.57 4.76
CA GLU A 203 19.67 1.79 5.95
C GLU A 203 18.87 0.49 6.11
N CYS A 204 17.70 0.41 5.48
CA CYS A 204 16.83 -0.77 5.52
C CYS A 204 17.05 -1.75 4.36
N SER A 205 17.95 -1.44 3.42
CA SER A 205 18.23 -2.22 2.20
C SER A 205 19.61 -2.86 2.24
#